data_AF-A0A3C0UNN7-F1
#
_entry.id   AF-A0A3C0UNN7-F1
#
_cell.length_a   1.000
_cell.length_b   1.000
_cell.length_c   1.000
_cell.angle_alpha   90.00
_cell.angle_beta   90.00
_cell.angle_gamma   90.00
#
_symmetry.space_group_name_H-M   'P 1'
#
loop_
_entity.id
_entity.type
_entity.pdbx_description
1 polymer ?
#
loop_
_entity_poly.entity_id
_entity_poly.type
_entity_poly.pdbx_seq_one_letter_code
_entity_poly.pdbx_strand_id
1 'polypeptide(L)' 'EVQGKTTFKDEFVTCGGINLANLHPKTLESRHVPGLFFAGEVLDIDGITGGYNFQAAWTTGVIAGRSIGG' A
#
# COMPACT_ATOMS: atom_id res chain seq x y z
N GLU A 1 18.48 7.09 27.95
CA GLU A 1 18.92 5.92 27.18
C GLU A 1 17.79 5.55 26.23
N VAL A 2 18.00 5.64 24.92
CA VAL A 2 16.98 5.22 23.93
C VAL A 2 17.41 3.85 23.43
N GLN A 3 16.76 2.81 23.94
CA GLN A 3 16.92 1.45 23.42
C GLN A 3 16.23 1.37 22.05
N GLY A 4 17.00 1.00 21.04
CA GLY A 4 16.57 0.96 19.65
C GLY A 4 15.31 0.11 19.44
N LYS A 5 14.45 0.57 18.52
CA LYS A 5 13.28 -0.16 18.05
C LYS A 5 13.69 -1.54 17.54
N THR A 6 13.05 -2.58 18.06
CA THR A 6 13.22 -3.97 17.66
C THR A 6 12.83 -4.12 16.19
N THR A 7 13.71 -4.74 15.40
CA THR A 7 13.68 -4.60 13.94
C THR A 7 12.47 -5.26 13.26
N PHE A 8 11.85 -6.33 13.79
CA PHE A 8 10.67 -6.97 13.17
C PHE A 8 9.95 -7.94 14.12
N LYS A 9 9.29 -7.49 15.19
CA LYS A 9 8.52 -8.46 16.03
C LYS A 9 7.19 -8.01 16.63
N ASP A 10 6.94 -6.71 16.75
CA ASP A 10 5.70 -6.17 17.35
C ASP A 10 5.11 -4.99 16.56
N GLU A 11 5.39 -4.89 15.26
CA GLU A 11 4.83 -3.83 14.41
C GLU A 11 3.64 -4.40 13.64
N PHE A 12 2.44 -3.90 13.97
CA PHE A 12 1.14 -4.32 13.40
C PHE A 12 0.91 -3.83 11.97
N VAL A 13 1.82 -3.00 11.45
CA VAL A 13 1.78 -2.35 10.15
C VAL A 13 3.19 -2.07 9.67
N THR A 14 3.40 -2.21 8.37
CA THR A 14 4.69 -1.85 7.73
C THR A 14 4.65 -0.39 7.29
N CYS A 15 5.60 0.43 7.76
CA CYS A 15 5.83 1.77 7.19
C CYS A 15 6.75 1.69 5.97
N GLY A 16 6.36 2.31 4.86
CA GLY A 16 7.03 2.21 3.57
C GLY A 16 6.32 1.30 2.58
N GLY A 17 6.92 1.10 1.41
CA GLY A 17 6.36 0.24 0.37
C GLY A 17 6.62 0.79 -1.02
N ILE A 18 5.75 0.43 -1.97
CA ILE A 18 5.82 0.95 -3.33
C ILE A 18 5.36 2.41 -3.33
N ASN A 19 6.27 3.31 -3.69
CA ASN A 19 5.98 4.74 -3.81
C ASN A 19 4.85 4.97 -4.83
N LEU A 20 3.79 5.64 -4.39
CA LEU A 20 2.61 5.95 -5.22
C LEU A 20 2.93 6.79 -6.46
N ALA A 21 4.04 7.55 -6.46
CA ALA A 21 4.52 8.28 -7.64
C ALA A 21 4.85 7.34 -8.81
N ASN A 22 5.24 6.09 -8.52
CA ASN A 22 5.54 5.07 -9.54
C ASN A 22 4.30 4.38 -10.07
N LEU A 23 3.10 4.74 -9.59
CA LEU A 23 1.83 4.16 -10.00
C LEU A 23 0.95 5.19 -10.71
N HIS A 24 0.07 4.70 -11.57
CA HIS A 24 -1.03 5.49 -12.11
C HIS A 24 -2.10 5.65 -11.02
N PRO A 25 -2.40 6.88 -10.56
CA PRO A 25 -3.20 7.09 -9.35
C PRO A 25 -4.67 6.65 -9.49
N LYS A 26 -5.17 6.52 -10.72
CA LYS A 26 -6.56 6.08 -10.99
C LYS A 26 -6.70 4.58 -11.16
N THR A 27 -5.62 3.86 -11.49
CA THR A 27 -5.67 2.43 -11.80
C THR A 27 -4.83 1.58 -10.87
N LEU A 28 -3.87 2.19 -10.18
CA LEU A 28 -2.81 1.54 -9.40
C LEU A 28 -1.91 0.61 -10.23
N GLU A 29 -1.88 0.83 -11.55
CA GLU A 29 -0.95 0.17 -12.46
C GLU A 29 0.46 0.75 -12.30
N SER A 30 1.46 -0.12 -12.40
CA SER A 30 2.87 0.26 -12.46
C SER A 30 3.16 1.09 -13.70
N ARG A 31 3.85 2.23 -13.51
CA ARG A 31 4.38 3.03 -14.62
C ARG A 31 5.53 2.35 -15.35
N HIS A 32 6.15 1.35 -14.74
CA HIS A 32 7.32 0.66 -15.29
C HIS A 32 6.97 -0.66 -15.98
N VAL A 33 5.89 -1.31 -15.55
CA VAL A 33 5.50 -2.64 -16.04
C VAL A 33 4.00 -2.62 -16.36
N PRO A 34 3.62 -2.49 -17.65
CA PRO A 34 2.22 -2.57 -18.05
C PRO A 34 1.58 -3.89 -17.63
N GLY A 35 0.35 -3.85 -17.13
CA GLY A 35 -0.39 -5.01 -16.65
C GLY A 35 -0.05 -5.46 -15.23
N LEU A 36 0.88 -4.78 -14.53
CA LEU A 36 1.19 -5.03 -13.12
C LEU A 36 0.50 -4.00 -12.23
N PHE A 37 -0.27 -4.46 -11.25
CA PHE A 37 -1.05 -3.61 -10.34
C PHE A 37 -0.70 -3.91 -8.88
N PHE A 38 -0.81 -2.88 -8.04
CA PHE A 38 -0.53 -3.01 -6.61
C PHE A 38 -1.68 -2.46 -5.77
N ALA A 39 -1.95 -3.10 -4.64
CA ALA A 39 -3.01 -2.72 -3.71
C ALA A 39 -2.69 -3.19 -2.28
N GLY A 40 -3.31 -2.57 -1.29
CA GLY A 40 -3.12 -2.92 0.11
C GLY A 40 -1.83 -2.37 0.71
N GLU A 41 -1.41 -3.01 1.79
CA GLU A 41 -0.28 -2.60 2.65
C GLU A 41 1.09 -2.66 1.95
N VAL A 42 1.18 -3.22 0.74
CA VAL A 42 2.41 -3.18 -0.08
C VAL A 42 2.67 -1.77 -0.65
N LEU A 43 1.63 -0.94 -0.71
CA LEU A 43 1.74 0.46 -1.11
C LEU A 43 2.28 1.27 0.06
N ASP A 44 3.06 2.30 -0.24
CA ASP A 44 3.53 3.28 0.75
C ASP A 44 2.37 4.18 1.22
N ILE A 45 1.45 3.59 1.99
CA ILE A 45 0.25 4.21 2.57
C ILE A 45 0.25 3.92 4.07
N ASP A 46 0.71 4.90 4.85
CA ASP A 46 0.67 4.83 6.30
C ASP A 46 -0.66 5.38 6.84
N GLY A 47 -1.57 4.47 7.21
CA GLY A 47 -2.77 4.82 7.96
C GLY A 47 -2.46 5.01 9.45
N ILE A 48 -2.94 6.11 10.04
CA ILE A 48 -2.99 6.25 11.52
C ILE A 48 -3.78 5.07 12.10
N THR A 49 -3.43 4.58 13.29
CA THR A 49 -4.17 3.50 13.97
C THR A 49 -5.66 3.84 14.11
N GLY A 50 -6.55 2.85 13.95
CA GLY A 50 -8.01 3.05 14.04
C GLY A 50 -8.82 2.58 12.84
N GLY A 51 -8.30 1.66 12.01
CA GLY A 51 -9.02 1.05 10.88
C GLY A 51 -8.72 1.66 9.51
N TYR A 52 -7.91 2.72 9.44
CA TYR A 52 -7.54 3.37 8.18
C TYR A 52 -6.74 2.46 7.23
N ASN A 53 -5.93 1.54 7.76
CA ASN A 53 -5.20 0.56 6.93
C ASN A 53 -6.16 -0.42 6.23
N PHE A 54 -7.23 -0.85 6.90
CA PHE A 54 -8.27 -1.65 6.26
C PHE A 54 -8.97 -0.85 5.17
N GLN A 55 -9.37 0.39 5.45
CA GLN A 55 -10.01 1.24 4.45
C GLN A 55 -9.11 1.46 3.22
N ALA A 56 -7.81 1.67 3.43
CA ALA A 56 -6.82 1.78 2.35
C ALA A 56 -6.73 0.47 1.55
N ALA A 57 -6.69 -0.68 2.21
CA ALA A 57 -6.65 -1.98 1.55
C ALA A 57 -7.89 -2.26 0.70
N TRP A 58 -9.10 -2.02 1.24
CA TRP A 58 -10.34 -2.22 0.49
C TRP A 58 -10.46 -1.28 -0.71
N THR A 59 -10.15 0.00 -0.52
CA THR A 59 -10.27 1.01 -1.58
C THR A 59 -9.29 0.73 -2.72
N THR A 60 -8.03 0.46 -2.39
CA THR A 60 -6.99 0.16 -3.40
C THR A 60 -7.28 -1.16 -4.12
N GLY A 61 -7.74 -2.19 -3.41
CA GLY A 61 -8.14 -3.47 -4.00
C GLY A 61 -9.26 -3.33 -5.04
N VAL A 62 -10.30 -2.53 -4.74
CA VAL A 62 -11.40 -2.27 -5.68
C VAL A 62 -10.91 -1.51 -6.92
N ILE A 63 -10.04 -0.51 -6.75
CA ILE A 63 -9.50 0.28 -7.87
C ILE A 63 -8.66 -0.60 -8.81
N ALA A 64 -7.73 -1.38 -8.25
CA ALA A 64 -6.88 -2.28 -9.02
C ALA A 64 -7.73 -3.34 -9.74
N GLY A 65 -8.66 -3.99 -9.03
CA GLY A 65 -9.54 -5.02 -9.60
C GLY A 65 -10.42 -4.51 -10.75
N ARG A 66 -10.99 -3.30 -10.62
CA ARG A 66 -11.77 -2.68 -11.71
C ARG A 66 -10.92 -2.28 -12.91
N SER A 67 -9.65 -1.96 -12.70
CA SER A 67 -8.73 -1.57 -13.76
C SER A 67 -8.14 -2.76 -14.52
N ILE A 68 -8.09 -3.94 -13.88
CA ILE A 68 -7.66 -5.19 -14.53
C ILE A 68 -8.76 -5.76 -15.44
N GLY A 69 -10.02 -5.69 -15.00
CA GLY A 69 -11.16 -6.28 -15.72
C GLY A 69 -11.90 -5.32 -16.66
N GLY A 70 -11.49 -4.05 -16.72
CA GLY A 70 -12.08 -3.00 -17.56
C GLY A 70 -11.38 -2.83 -18.90
#